data_AF-A0A023GHA1-F1
#
_entry.id   AF-A0A023GHA1-F1
#
_cell.length_a   1.000
_cell.length_b   1.000
_cell.length_c   1.000
_cell.angle_alpha   90.00
_cell.angle_beta   90.00
_cell.angle_gamma   90.00
#
_symmetry.space_group_name_H-M   'P 1'
#
loop_
_entity.id
_entity.type
_entity.pdbx_description
1 polymer ?
#
loop_
_entity_poly.entity_id
_entity_poly.type
_entity_poly.pdbx_seq_one_letter_code
_entity_poly.pdbx_strand_id
1 'polypeptide(L)'
;PNIVIDAKIGCLWYVALRLEPLLAHFDDKRQLVDFLLQRSNSKDVLLGVCCRLLEKDSQLPLDQIADVFDKLAAKEGCVDPSDMYAHVFSKFADECEDRFHFVVSTLVEYIRSLVQHQLPVPYCHNELLINVLVHNRRFHQLHQFLQYHVLTDSKPLACLLLSLHAVYPPATQLALDMLKRLGTANEEIVEVLLSQKRVLSAIRFVQNLGTSDSISARKFLEAARTSEDPAIFYAVFKFFEHRNEALRGVPEFAKGEHCEQYVKHFETLYGGV
;
A
#
# COMPACT_ATOMS: atom_id res chain seq x y z
N PRO A 1 -29.17 22.02 25.13
CA PRO A 1 -28.82 23.44 25.41
C PRO A 1 -27.57 23.53 26.31
N ASN A 2 -26.50 24.17 25.81
CA ASN A 2 -25.24 24.39 26.53
C ASN A 2 -25.13 25.82 27.10
N ILE A 3 -26.21 26.60 27.06
CA ILE A 3 -26.24 27.98 27.53
C ILE A 3 -27.26 28.09 28.66
N VAL A 4 -26.83 28.65 29.78
CA VAL A 4 -27.68 29.02 30.91
C VAL A 4 -27.67 30.54 31.03
N ILE A 5 -28.83 31.16 30.87
CA ILE A 5 -28.99 32.61 30.99
C ILE A 5 -29.49 32.91 32.39
N ASP A 6 -28.71 33.69 33.15
CA ASP A 6 -29.16 34.23 34.43
C ASP A 6 -29.48 35.71 34.27
N ALA A 7 -30.77 35.98 34.06
CA ALA A 7 -31.29 37.33 33.85
C ALA A 7 -31.17 38.23 35.11
N LYS A 8 -31.01 37.66 36.32
CA LYS A 8 -30.91 38.44 37.56
C LYS A 8 -29.55 39.10 37.72
N ILE A 9 -28.50 38.45 37.25
CA ILE A 9 -27.12 38.97 37.30
C ILE A 9 -26.61 39.43 35.93
N GLY A 10 -27.42 39.31 34.87
CA GLY A 10 -27.04 39.73 33.52
C GLY A 10 -25.91 38.89 32.92
N CYS A 11 -25.74 37.65 33.37
CA CYS A 11 -24.67 36.76 32.92
C CYS A 11 -25.18 35.64 32.01
N LEU A 12 -24.32 35.20 31.10
CA LEU A 12 -24.52 34.06 30.22
C LEU A 12 -23.44 33.02 30.54
N TRP A 13 -23.86 31.82 30.89
CA TRP A 13 -22.98 30.72 31.25
C TRP A 13 -22.98 29.66 30.17
N TYR A 14 -21.80 29.12 29.86
CA TYR A 14 -21.65 27.96 28.99
C TYR A 14 -21.43 26.71 29.85
N VAL A 15 -22.29 25.72 29.68
CA VAL A 15 -22.15 24.40 30.31
C VAL A 15 -21.42 23.49 29.34
N ALA A 16 -20.24 23.04 29.74
CA ALA A 16 -19.44 22.06 29.00
C ALA A 16 -19.37 20.75 29.80
N LEU A 17 -19.65 19.63 29.14
CA LEU A 17 -19.47 18.31 29.72
C LEU A 17 -18.03 17.85 29.53
N ARG A 18 -17.35 17.47 30.61
CA ARG A 18 -16.03 16.81 30.53
C ARG A 18 -16.24 15.31 30.34
N LEU A 19 -15.64 14.75 29.29
CA LEU A 19 -15.91 13.38 28.87
C LEU A 19 -15.01 12.36 29.59
N GLU A 20 -13.79 12.73 29.96
CA GLU A 20 -12.80 11.86 30.58
C GLU A 20 -13.27 11.22 31.90
N PRO A 21 -13.89 11.96 32.84
CA PRO A 21 -14.38 11.36 34.08
C PRO A 21 -15.50 10.35 33.85
N LEU A 22 -16.26 10.50 32.76
CA LEU A 22 -17.38 9.62 32.45
C LEU A 22 -16.91 8.24 31.99
N LEU A 23 -15.69 8.12 31.46
CA LEU A 23 -15.12 6.85 30.98
C LEU A 23 -15.11 5.74 32.05
N ALA A 24 -14.98 6.13 33.32
CA ALA A 24 -14.98 5.22 34.47
C ALA A 24 -16.39 4.76 34.90
N HIS A 25 -17.44 5.44 34.42
CA HIS A 25 -18.83 5.19 34.81
C HIS A 25 -19.61 4.36 33.78
N PHE A 26 -18.99 4.03 32.64
CA PHE A 26 -19.56 3.14 31.64
C PHE A 26 -18.96 1.73 31.77
N ASP A 27 -19.81 0.79 32.19
CA ASP A 27 -19.50 -0.64 32.23
C ASP A 27 -19.44 -1.21 30.81
N ASP A 28 -20.44 -0.94 29.97
CA ASP A 28 -20.47 -1.35 28.56
C ASP A 28 -19.71 -0.35 27.67
N LYS A 29 -18.57 -0.80 27.12
CA LYS A 29 -17.73 0.02 26.23
C LYS A 29 -18.42 0.36 24.91
N ARG A 30 -19.38 -0.43 24.44
CA ARG A 30 -20.14 -0.12 23.22
C ARG A 30 -21.09 1.04 23.45
N GLN A 31 -21.78 1.05 24.59
CA GLN A 31 -22.65 2.18 24.98
C GLN A 31 -21.84 3.47 25.18
N LEU A 32 -20.62 3.34 25.71
CA LEU A 32 -19.71 4.47 25.81
C LEU A 32 -19.35 5.04 24.43
N VAL A 33 -19.04 4.18 23.45
CA VAL A 33 -18.77 4.62 22.08
C VAL A 33 -20.01 5.27 21.46
N ASP A 34 -21.19 4.67 21.58
CA ASP A 34 -22.45 5.25 21.08
C ASP A 34 -22.72 6.62 21.70
N PHE A 35 -22.48 6.77 23.00
CA PHE A 35 -22.59 8.04 23.70
C PHE A 35 -21.60 9.08 23.14
N LEU A 36 -20.32 8.71 23.00
CA LEU A 36 -19.27 9.62 22.53
C LEU A 36 -19.46 10.04 21.06
N LEU A 37 -19.95 9.14 20.20
CA LEU A 37 -20.27 9.42 18.79
C LEU A 37 -21.38 10.48 18.62
N GLN A 38 -22.20 10.68 19.64
CA GLN A 38 -23.26 11.68 19.63
C GLN A 38 -22.83 13.03 20.24
N ARG A 39 -21.57 13.21 20.62
CA ARG A 39 -21.05 14.44 21.25
C ARG A 39 -20.08 15.17 20.33
N SER A 40 -20.08 16.50 20.41
CA SER A 40 -19.04 17.35 19.83
C SER A 40 -17.75 17.26 20.64
N ASN A 41 -16.58 17.39 20.01
CA ASN A 41 -15.26 17.35 20.64
C ASN A 41 -14.92 16.03 21.38
N SER A 42 -15.49 14.91 20.93
CA SER A 42 -15.22 13.58 21.51
C SER A 42 -14.08 12.82 20.83
N LYS A 43 -13.51 13.35 19.73
CA LYS A 43 -12.48 12.68 18.90
C LYS A 43 -11.31 12.15 19.73
N ASP A 44 -10.66 13.01 20.51
CA ASP A 44 -9.47 12.62 21.30
C ASP A 44 -9.83 11.57 22.36
N VAL A 45 -11.03 11.68 22.93
CA VAL A 45 -11.56 10.74 23.91
C VAL A 45 -11.89 9.40 23.26
N LEU A 46 -12.46 9.40 22.06
CA LEU A 46 -12.74 8.20 21.27
C LEU A 46 -11.45 7.48 20.89
N LEU A 47 -10.42 8.20 20.44
CA LEU A 47 -9.10 7.63 20.16
C LEU A 47 -8.48 7.02 21.43
N GLY A 48 -8.58 7.69 22.57
CA GLY A 48 -8.15 7.17 23.86
C GLY A 48 -8.95 5.95 24.35
N VAL A 49 -10.25 5.88 24.03
CA VAL A 49 -11.05 4.67 24.25
C VAL A 49 -10.56 3.55 23.36
N CYS A 50 -10.46 3.76 22.04
CA CYS A 50 -10.01 2.74 21.08
C CYS A 50 -8.63 2.18 21.44
N CYS A 51 -7.70 3.04 21.84
CA CYS A 51 -6.39 2.62 22.34
C CYS A 51 -6.53 1.63 23.51
N ARG A 52 -7.32 1.96 24.53
CA ARG A 52 -7.55 1.09 25.69
C ARG A 52 -8.28 -0.21 25.34
N LEU A 53 -9.15 -0.20 24.33
CA LEU A 53 -9.81 -1.43 23.86
C LEU A 53 -8.82 -2.44 23.28
N LEU A 54 -7.67 -1.98 22.76
CA LEU A 54 -6.64 -2.83 22.14
C LEU A 54 -5.43 -3.10 23.06
N GLU A 55 -5.42 -2.55 24.27
CA GLU A 55 -4.41 -2.83 25.28
C GLU A 55 -4.50 -4.28 25.80
N LYS A 56 -3.39 -4.82 26.33
CA LYS A 56 -3.27 -6.24 26.76
C LYS A 56 -4.31 -6.64 27.79
N ASP A 57 -4.70 -5.71 28.64
CA ASP A 57 -5.62 -5.95 29.75
C ASP A 57 -7.10 -5.89 29.32
N SER A 58 -7.37 -5.51 28.07
CA SER A 58 -8.71 -5.51 27.51
C SER A 58 -9.13 -6.95 27.19
N GLN A 59 -10.14 -7.45 27.90
CA GLN A 59 -10.73 -8.77 27.66
C GLN A 59 -11.82 -8.76 26.59
N LEU A 60 -11.91 -7.69 25.79
CA LEU A 60 -12.97 -7.56 24.80
C LEU A 60 -12.75 -8.52 23.63
N PRO A 61 -13.77 -9.32 23.27
CA PRO A 61 -13.68 -10.20 22.12
C PRO A 61 -13.69 -9.40 20.82
N LEU A 62 -13.11 -9.99 19.75
CA LEU A 62 -12.89 -9.31 18.48
C LEU A 62 -14.19 -8.83 17.81
N ASP A 63 -15.30 -9.54 18.00
CA ASP A 63 -16.63 -9.17 17.48
C ASP A 63 -17.13 -7.85 18.09
N GLN A 64 -16.83 -7.59 19.36
CA GLN A 64 -17.17 -6.31 19.98
C GLN A 64 -16.28 -5.18 19.51
N ILE A 65 -15.00 -5.46 19.24
CA ILE A 65 -14.06 -4.49 18.66
C ILE A 65 -14.49 -4.15 17.22
N ALA A 66 -14.91 -5.16 16.45
CA ALA A 66 -15.46 -4.99 15.11
C ALA A 66 -16.67 -4.05 15.09
N ASP A 67 -17.64 -4.27 16.00
CA ASP A 67 -18.82 -3.41 16.15
C ASP A 67 -18.43 -1.95 16.44
N VAL A 68 -17.41 -1.74 17.30
CA VAL A 68 -16.88 -0.40 17.57
C VAL A 68 -16.28 0.23 16.30
N PHE A 69 -15.50 -0.51 15.52
CA PHE A 69 -14.94 0.00 14.26
C PHE A 69 -16.04 0.35 13.25
N ASP A 70 -17.05 -0.50 13.11
CA ASP A 70 -18.18 -0.25 12.23
C ASP A 70 -18.97 0.99 12.65
N LYS A 71 -19.16 1.21 13.95
CA LYS A 71 -19.80 2.44 14.47
C LYS A 71 -18.99 3.70 14.20
N LEU A 72 -17.66 3.62 14.31
CA LEU A 72 -16.76 4.74 14.01
C LEU A 72 -16.77 5.08 12.52
N ALA A 73 -16.68 4.05 11.66
CA ALA A 73 -16.70 4.22 10.21
C ALA A 73 -18.05 4.72 9.69
N ALA A 74 -19.17 4.30 10.31
CA ALA A 74 -20.51 4.78 9.97
C ALA A 74 -20.73 6.27 10.29
N LYS A 75 -19.94 6.85 11.21
CA LYS A 75 -20.04 8.26 11.58
C LYS A 75 -19.03 9.11 10.81
N GLU A 76 -19.44 9.57 9.63
CA GLU A 76 -18.62 10.44 8.78
C GLU A 76 -18.02 11.64 9.56
N GLY A 77 -16.72 11.85 9.39
CA GLY A 77 -15.98 13.00 9.95
C GLY A 77 -15.75 12.95 11.46
N CYS A 78 -16.09 11.86 12.16
CA CYS A 78 -15.85 11.76 13.60
C CYS A 78 -14.39 11.47 13.94
N VAL A 79 -13.79 10.49 13.27
CA VAL A 79 -12.39 10.10 13.43
C VAL A 79 -11.81 9.84 12.04
N ASP A 80 -10.70 10.51 11.69
CA ASP A 80 -9.99 10.23 10.44
C ASP A 80 -9.25 8.89 10.58
N PRO A 81 -9.26 8.03 9.55
CA PRO A 81 -8.46 6.82 9.56
C PRO A 81 -6.97 7.06 9.87
N SER A 82 -6.41 8.19 9.44
CA SER A 82 -5.03 8.59 9.73
C SER A 82 -4.79 8.87 11.21
N ASP A 83 -5.76 9.45 11.91
CA ASP A 83 -5.68 9.67 13.36
C ASP A 83 -5.75 8.35 14.13
N MET A 84 -6.61 7.42 13.66
CA MET A 84 -6.67 6.08 14.22
C MET A 84 -5.32 5.38 14.11
N TYR A 85 -4.64 5.51 12.97
CA TYR A 85 -3.27 5.02 12.84
C TYR A 85 -2.33 5.67 13.85
N ALA A 86 -2.24 7.00 13.84
CA ALA A 86 -1.27 7.75 14.62
C ALA A 86 -1.41 7.52 16.14
N HIS A 87 -2.64 7.45 16.64
CA HIS A 87 -2.91 7.39 18.08
C HIS A 87 -3.17 5.98 18.62
N VAL A 88 -3.61 5.04 17.77
CA VAL A 88 -4.01 3.69 18.19
C VAL A 88 -3.07 2.65 17.59
N PHE A 89 -2.98 2.55 16.27
CA PHE A 89 -2.25 1.44 15.64
C PHE A 89 -0.72 1.59 15.61
N SER A 90 -0.20 2.81 15.65
CA SER A 90 1.24 3.10 15.66
C SER A 90 1.98 2.40 16.80
N LYS A 91 1.30 2.17 17.93
CA LYS A 91 1.84 1.47 19.10
C LYS A 91 2.19 0.01 18.80
N PHE A 92 1.52 -0.61 17.82
CA PHE A 92 1.76 -2.00 17.44
C PHE A 92 2.95 -2.19 16.48
N ALA A 93 3.54 -1.11 15.97
CA ALA A 93 4.68 -1.21 15.07
C ALA A 93 5.89 -1.91 15.72
N ASP A 94 6.07 -1.70 17.03
CA ASP A 94 7.19 -2.23 17.81
C ASP A 94 6.80 -3.40 18.73
N GLU A 95 5.56 -3.90 18.65
CA GLU A 95 5.07 -4.90 19.61
C GLU A 95 5.57 -6.33 19.34
N CYS A 96 5.82 -7.06 20.45
CA CYS A 96 6.38 -8.41 20.49
C CYS A 96 5.56 -9.50 19.77
N GLU A 97 6.27 -10.59 19.41
CA GLU A 97 5.76 -11.79 18.73
C GLU A 97 4.49 -12.40 19.39
N ASP A 98 4.29 -12.29 20.70
CA ASP A 98 3.17 -12.98 21.35
C ASP A 98 1.78 -12.41 20.99
N ARG A 99 1.70 -11.17 20.49
CA ARG A 99 0.43 -10.48 20.18
C ARG A 99 0.12 -10.32 18.70
N PHE A 100 0.99 -10.74 17.79
CA PHE A 100 0.80 -10.40 16.37
C PHE A 100 -0.53 -10.94 15.81
N HIS A 101 -1.02 -12.08 16.28
CA HIS A 101 -2.31 -12.62 15.86
C HIS A 101 -3.48 -11.67 16.17
N PHE A 102 -3.47 -11.07 17.37
CA PHE A 102 -4.48 -10.09 17.75
C PHE A 102 -4.33 -8.81 16.92
N VAL A 103 -3.10 -8.30 16.76
CA VAL A 103 -2.82 -7.10 15.96
C VAL A 103 -3.26 -7.27 14.50
N VAL A 104 -2.93 -8.40 13.88
CA VAL A 104 -3.36 -8.72 12.52
C VAL A 104 -4.88 -8.79 12.45
N SER A 105 -5.54 -9.46 13.41
CA SER A 105 -6.99 -9.59 13.41
C SER A 105 -7.69 -8.25 13.57
N THR A 106 -7.23 -7.39 14.47
CA THR A 106 -7.82 -6.06 14.69
C THR A 106 -7.55 -5.10 13.52
N LEU A 107 -6.36 -5.14 12.92
CA LEU A 107 -6.05 -4.38 11.70
C LEU A 107 -6.91 -4.82 10.52
N VAL A 108 -7.03 -6.13 10.29
CA VAL A 108 -7.86 -6.67 9.20
C VAL A 108 -9.32 -6.32 9.41
N GLU A 109 -9.82 -6.40 10.65
CA GLU A 109 -11.19 -6.04 10.99
C GLU A 109 -11.45 -4.53 10.79
N TYR A 110 -10.49 -3.69 11.13
CA TYR A 110 -10.56 -2.25 10.89
C TYR A 110 -10.55 -1.93 9.38
N ILE A 111 -9.64 -2.53 8.61
CA ILE A 111 -9.60 -2.40 7.14
C ILE A 111 -10.92 -2.86 6.52
N ARG A 112 -11.44 -4.01 6.96
CA ARG A 112 -12.76 -4.53 6.54
C ARG A 112 -13.85 -3.50 6.80
N SER A 113 -13.88 -2.91 7.99
CA SER A 113 -14.85 -1.89 8.38
C SER A 113 -14.79 -0.66 7.48
N LEU A 114 -13.58 -0.14 7.20
CA LEU A 114 -13.38 0.98 6.29
C LEU A 114 -13.88 0.67 4.87
N VAL A 115 -13.52 -0.50 4.33
CA VAL A 115 -13.95 -0.93 2.99
C VAL A 115 -15.47 -1.09 2.92
N GLN A 116 -16.09 -1.67 3.95
CA GLN A 116 -17.55 -1.83 4.02
C GLN A 116 -18.29 -0.48 4.00
N HIS A 117 -17.73 0.54 4.65
CA HIS A 117 -18.28 1.90 4.68
C HIS A 117 -17.76 2.80 3.54
N GLN A 118 -17.08 2.22 2.54
CA GLN A 118 -16.55 2.93 1.36
C GLN A 118 -15.57 4.06 1.71
N LEU A 119 -14.87 3.94 2.84
CA LEU A 119 -13.82 4.86 3.25
C LEU A 119 -12.48 4.45 2.63
N PRO A 120 -11.65 5.41 2.18
CA PRO A 120 -10.33 5.11 1.66
C PRO A 120 -9.45 4.57 2.79
N VAL A 121 -8.78 3.44 2.55
CA VAL A 121 -7.81 2.86 3.49
C VAL A 121 -6.47 3.56 3.31
N PRO A 122 -5.95 4.28 4.32
CA PRO A 122 -4.64 4.92 4.20
C PRO A 122 -3.50 3.90 4.10
N TYR A 123 -2.48 4.22 3.31
CA TYR A 123 -1.31 3.36 3.07
C TYR A 123 -0.66 2.84 4.36
N CYS A 124 -0.59 3.67 5.42
CA CYS A 124 0.03 3.31 6.68
C CYS A 124 -0.57 2.06 7.34
N HIS A 125 -1.87 1.77 7.16
CA HIS A 125 -2.49 0.56 7.71
C HIS A 125 -2.04 -0.69 6.96
N ASN A 126 -2.00 -0.61 5.63
CA ASN A 126 -1.54 -1.71 4.78
C ASN A 126 -0.05 -1.97 5.00
N GLU A 127 0.76 -0.91 5.12
CA GLU A 127 2.18 -0.99 5.44
C GLU A 127 2.42 -1.67 6.79
N LEU A 128 1.73 -1.24 7.85
CA LEU A 128 1.84 -1.88 9.17
C LEU A 128 1.44 -3.36 9.11
N LEU A 129 0.33 -3.69 8.45
CA LEU A 129 -0.11 -5.07 8.32
C LEU A 129 0.93 -5.95 7.59
N ILE A 130 1.52 -5.45 6.49
CA ILE A 130 2.59 -6.16 5.79
C ILE A 130 3.82 -6.31 6.68
N ASN A 131 4.26 -5.25 7.35
CA ASN A 131 5.45 -5.27 8.20
C ASN A 131 5.29 -6.27 9.35
N VAL A 132 4.13 -6.31 10.01
CA VAL A 132 3.82 -7.29 11.06
C VAL A 132 3.85 -8.72 10.52
N LEU A 133 3.28 -8.98 9.33
CA LEU A 133 3.28 -10.32 8.74
C LEU A 133 4.69 -10.78 8.32
N VAL A 134 5.49 -9.87 7.75
CA VAL A 134 6.88 -10.15 7.34
C VAL A 134 7.76 -10.39 8.55
N HIS A 135 7.67 -9.55 9.58
CA HIS A 135 8.43 -9.70 10.83
C HIS A 135 8.17 -11.08 11.47
N ASN A 136 6.90 -11.50 11.52
CA ASN A 136 6.50 -12.79 12.08
C ASN A 136 6.59 -13.97 11.09
N ARG A 137 7.21 -13.78 9.91
CA ARG A 137 7.42 -14.79 8.85
C ARG A 137 6.12 -15.48 8.37
N ARG A 138 4.98 -14.81 8.44
CA ARG A 138 3.66 -15.32 8.04
C ARG A 138 3.40 -15.09 6.54
N PHE A 139 4.32 -15.57 5.69
CA PHE A 139 4.27 -15.31 4.25
C PHE A 139 3.05 -15.91 3.54
N HIS A 140 2.49 -17.00 4.06
CA HIS A 140 1.27 -17.61 3.52
C HIS A 140 0.05 -16.70 3.71
N GLN A 141 -0.08 -16.07 4.89
CA GLN A 141 -1.15 -15.11 5.17
C GLN A 141 -0.98 -13.85 4.32
N LEU A 142 0.25 -13.34 4.19
CA LEU A 142 0.55 -12.21 3.31
C LEU A 142 0.15 -12.52 1.86
N HIS A 143 0.50 -13.71 1.36
CA HIS A 143 0.11 -14.15 0.02
C HIS A 143 -1.41 -14.18 -0.15
N GLN A 144 -2.13 -14.77 0.81
CA GLN A 144 -3.59 -14.85 0.77
C GLN A 144 -4.25 -13.46 0.78
N PHE A 145 -3.79 -12.54 1.65
CA PHE A 145 -4.36 -11.20 1.71
C PHE A 145 -4.16 -10.41 0.42
N LEU A 146 -3.01 -10.57 -0.24
CA LEU A 146 -2.74 -9.96 -1.55
C LEU A 146 -3.54 -10.61 -2.68
N GLN A 147 -3.67 -11.94 -2.67
CA GLN A 147 -4.39 -12.70 -3.68
C GLN A 147 -5.90 -12.46 -3.63
N TYR A 148 -6.47 -12.37 -2.44
CA TYR A 148 -7.89 -12.11 -2.23
C TYR A 148 -8.24 -10.61 -2.16
N HIS A 149 -7.31 -9.72 -2.50
CA HIS A 149 -7.53 -8.27 -2.52
C HIS A 149 -8.05 -7.67 -1.21
N VAL A 150 -7.63 -8.25 -0.07
CA VAL A 150 -7.92 -7.68 1.26
C VAL A 150 -7.19 -6.35 1.44
N LEU A 151 -5.96 -6.27 0.92
CA LEU A 151 -5.18 -5.03 0.88
C LEU A 151 -5.56 -4.21 -0.34
N THR A 152 -5.77 -2.92 -0.16
CA THR A 152 -6.07 -1.99 -1.25
C THR A 152 -4.85 -1.81 -2.15
N ASP A 153 -5.01 -2.11 -3.45
CA ASP A 153 -3.96 -1.94 -4.45
C ASP A 153 -3.49 -0.48 -4.52
N SER A 154 -2.19 -0.25 -4.43
CA SER A 154 -1.61 1.09 -4.62
C SER A 154 -0.16 1.02 -5.09
N LYS A 155 0.30 2.05 -5.80
CA LYS A 155 1.69 2.12 -6.28
C LYS A 155 2.72 2.06 -5.12
N PRO A 156 2.56 2.80 -4.01
CA PRO A 156 3.48 2.70 -2.88
C PRO A 156 3.53 1.30 -2.27
N LEU A 157 2.39 0.60 -2.20
CA LEU A 157 2.33 -0.76 -1.68
C LEU A 157 3.04 -1.76 -2.58
N ALA A 158 2.92 -1.63 -3.90
CA ALA A 158 3.69 -2.44 -4.83
C ALA A 158 5.20 -2.21 -4.68
N CYS A 159 5.64 -0.96 -4.49
CA CYS A 159 7.04 -0.64 -4.20
C CYS A 159 7.53 -1.29 -2.90
N LEU A 160 6.70 -1.29 -1.84
CA LEU A 160 7.00 -2.00 -0.60
C LEU A 160 7.15 -3.51 -0.84
N LEU A 161 6.27 -4.13 -1.62
CA LEU A 161 6.40 -5.56 -1.95
C LEU A 161 7.67 -5.88 -2.75
N LEU A 162 8.13 -4.96 -3.60
CA LEU A 162 9.36 -5.13 -4.37
C LEU A 162 10.60 -5.08 -3.47
N SER A 163 10.60 -4.25 -2.42
CA SER A 163 11.71 -4.21 -1.46
C SER A 163 11.83 -5.51 -0.65
N LEU A 164 10.74 -6.26 -0.52
CA LEU A 164 10.70 -7.56 0.16
C LEU A 164 11.25 -8.74 -0.66
N HIS A 165 11.69 -8.52 -1.91
CA HIS A 165 12.15 -9.60 -2.80
C HIS A 165 13.20 -10.53 -2.18
N ALA A 166 14.15 -10.00 -1.40
CA ALA A 166 15.22 -10.79 -0.78
C ALA A 166 14.70 -11.77 0.30
N VAL A 167 13.61 -11.41 0.98
CA VAL A 167 13.03 -12.20 2.09
C VAL A 167 11.88 -13.08 1.59
N TYR A 168 11.07 -12.55 0.67
CA TYR A 168 9.93 -13.25 0.09
C TYR A 168 9.93 -13.08 -1.45
N PRO A 169 10.63 -13.95 -2.19
CA PRO A 169 10.75 -13.85 -3.64
C PRO A 169 9.40 -13.74 -4.40
N PRO A 170 8.32 -14.43 -4.00
CA PRO A 170 7.01 -14.28 -4.64
C PRO A 170 6.40 -12.87 -4.53
N ALA A 171 6.86 -12.01 -3.59
CA ALA A 171 6.38 -10.63 -3.43
C ALA A 171 6.49 -9.83 -4.72
N THR A 172 7.54 -10.09 -5.50
CA THR A 172 7.76 -9.48 -6.80
C THR A 172 6.60 -9.71 -7.77
N GLN A 173 6.15 -10.95 -7.90
CA GLN A 173 5.08 -11.27 -8.85
C GLN A 173 3.76 -10.66 -8.36
N LEU A 174 3.50 -10.71 -7.05
CA LEU A 174 2.33 -10.07 -6.44
C LEU A 174 2.33 -8.54 -6.65
N ALA A 175 3.50 -7.90 -6.56
CA ALA A 175 3.65 -6.47 -6.85
C ALA A 175 3.35 -6.15 -8.32
N LEU A 176 3.87 -6.94 -9.26
CA LEU A 176 3.59 -6.79 -10.68
C LEU A 176 2.10 -7.01 -11.00
N ASP A 177 1.47 -8.02 -10.38
CA ASP A 177 0.05 -8.27 -10.54
C ASP A 177 -0.79 -7.11 -9.98
N MET A 178 -0.37 -6.51 -8.85
CA MET A 178 -0.98 -5.30 -8.28
C MET A 178 -0.86 -4.10 -9.21
N LEU A 179 0.34 -3.82 -9.74
CA LEU A 179 0.55 -2.72 -10.68
C LEU A 179 -0.26 -2.91 -11.98
N LYS A 180 -0.36 -4.15 -12.46
CA LYS A 180 -1.15 -4.47 -13.65
C LYS A 180 -2.65 -4.21 -13.43
N ARG A 181 -3.19 -4.54 -12.25
CA ARG A 181 -4.59 -4.24 -11.90
C ARG A 181 -4.87 -2.74 -11.81
N LEU A 182 -3.91 -1.95 -11.33
CA LEU A 182 -4.03 -0.50 -11.27
C LEU A 182 -4.11 0.16 -12.66
N GLY A 183 -3.54 -0.45 -13.70
CA GLY A 183 -3.60 0.01 -15.09
C GLY A 183 -2.87 1.33 -15.40
N THR A 184 -2.46 2.08 -14.38
CA THR A 184 -1.83 3.41 -14.47
C THR A 184 -0.30 3.37 -14.25
N ALA A 185 0.28 2.18 -14.13
CA ALA A 185 1.66 1.97 -13.70
C ALA A 185 2.53 1.24 -14.75
N ASN A 186 2.26 1.47 -16.04
CA ASN A 186 2.92 0.73 -17.12
C ASN A 186 4.43 1.00 -17.20
N GLU A 187 4.86 2.24 -16.94
CA GLU A 187 6.28 2.61 -16.94
C GLU A 187 7.01 1.94 -15.77
N GLU A 188 6.40 1.98 -14.57
CA GLU A 188 6.94 1.36 -13.36
C GLU A 188 7.06 -0.16 -13.53
N ILE A 189 6.07 -0.83 -14.15
CA ILE A 189 6.15 -2.27 -14.46
C ILE A 189 7.36 -2.58 -15.34
N VAL A 190 7.61 -1.75 -16.37
CA VAL A 190 8.76 -1.93 -17.26
C VAL A 190 10.07 -1.76 -16.49
N GLU A 191 10.19 -0.73 -15.66
CA GLU A 191 11.40 -0.49 -14.87
C GLU A 191 11.68 -1.63 -13.88
N VAL A 192 10.64 -2.16 -13.24
CA VAL A 192 10.76 -3.32 -12.35
C VAL A 192 11.23 -4.56 -13.12
N LEU A 193 10.63 -4.87 -14.28
CA LEU A 193 11.05 -6.02 -15.08
C LEU A 193 12.50 -5.91 -15.58
N LEU A 194 12.95 -4.69 -15.90
CA LEU A 194 14.33 -4.42 -16.30
C LEU A 194 15.30 -4.61 -15.13
N SER A 195 14.98 -4.09 -13.94
CA SER A 195 15.81 -4.26 -12.75
C SER A 195 16.02 -5.72 -12.35
N GLN A 196 15.04 -6.58 -12.62
CA GLN A 196 15.08 -8.01 -12.32
C GLN A 196 15.66 -8.87 -13.45
N LYS A 197 16.32 -8.25 -14.44
CA LYS A 197 16.92 -8.93 -15.60
C LYS A 197 15.91 -9.70 -16.48
N ARG A 198 14.60 -9.45 -16.34
CA ARG A 198 13.55 -10.08 -17.14
C ARG A 198 13.24 -9.29 -18.42
N VAL A 199 14.29 -8.96 -19.19
CA VAL A 199 14.21 -8.05 -20.34
C VAL A 199 13.22 -8.51 -21.41
N LEU A 200 13.17 -9.81 -21.71
CA LEU A 200 12.22 -10.36 -22.69
C LEU A 200 10.76 -10.25 -22.24
N SER A 201 10.51 -10.36 -20.93
CA SER A 201 9.15 -10.16 -20.38
C SER A 201 8.74 -8.69 -20.48
N ALA A 202 9.69 -7.76 -20.26
CA ALA A 202 9.45 -6.33 -20.45
C ALA A 202 9.10 -6.00 -21.91
N ILE A 203 9.84 -6.55 -22.89
CA ILE A 203 9.54 -6.34 -24.32
C ILE A 203 8.13 -6.83 -24.67
N ARG A 204 7.78 -8.07 -24.27
CA ARG A 204 6.44 -8.63 -24.52
C ARG A 204 5.34 -7.79 -23.89
N PHE A 205 5.58 -7.28 -22.68
CA PHE A 205 4.61 -6.42 -22.00
C PHE A 205 4.37 -5.12 -22.78
N VAL A 206 5.42 -4.48 -23.30
CA VAL A 206 5.24 -3.25 -24.07
C VAL A 206 4.64 -3.52 -25.45
N GLN A 207 4.98 -4.64 -26.10
CA GLN A 207 4.30 -5.06 -27.34
C GLN A 207 2.79 -5.18 -27.13
N ASN A 208 2.35 -5.78 -26.01
CA ASN A 208 0.94 -5.92 -25.68
C ASN A 208 0.24 -4.58 -25.41
N LEU A 209 0.95 -3.55 -24.98
CA LEU A 209 0.41 -2.21 -24.72
C LEU A 209 0.32 -1.34 -25.98
N GLY A 210 0.92 -1.75 -27.10
CA GLY A 210 0.98 -0.96 -28.33
C GLY A 210 1.83 0.31 -28.22
N THR A 211 2.64 0.45 -27.16
CA THR A 211 3.53 1.60 -26.93
C THR A 211 4.98 1.30 -27.34
N SER A 212 5.17 0.41 -28.34
CA SER A 212 6.50 0.03 -28.86
C SER A 212 7.36 1.24 -29.25
N ASP A 213 6.71 2.32 -29.70
CA ASP A 213 7.35 3.38 -30.45
C ASP A 213 7.96 4.47 -29.56
N SER A 214 7.46 4.63 -28.32
CA SER A 214 7.94 5.64 -27.37
C SER A 214 9.03 5.15 -26.42
N ILE A 215 9.38 3.85 -26.47
CA ILE A 215 10.35 3.26 -25.54
C ILE A 215 11.77 3.70 -25.87
N SER A 216 12.54 4.04 -24.83
CA SER A 216 13.98 4.24 -24.93
C SER A 216 14.71 2.90 -25.11
N ALA A 217 15.26 2.64 -26.29
CA ALA A 217 16.05 1.42 -26.59
C ALA A 217 17.26 1.25 -25.66
N ARG A 218 17.86 2.37 -25.23
CA ARG A 218 19.00 2.41 -24.31
C ARG A 218 18.77 1.63 -23.00
N LYS A 219 17.64 1.85 -22.32
CA LYS A 219 17.34 1.20 -21.02
C LYS A 219 17.30 -0.33 -21.14
N PHE A 220 16.77 -0.83 -22.25
CA PHE A 220 16.62 -2.27 -22.51
C PHE A 220 17.96 -2.92 -22.92
N LEU A 221 18.74 -2.24 -23.75
CA LEU A 221 20.07 -2.72 -24.16
C LEU A 221 21.07 -2.72 -22.98
N GLU A 222 20.97 -1.73 -22.11
CA GLU A 222 21.75 -1.67 -20.86
C GLU A 222 21.40 -2.84 -19.94
N ALA A 223 20.11 -3.06 -19.66
CA ALA A 223 19.64 -4.18 -18.84
C ALA A 223 20.01 -5.54 -19.44
N ALA A 224 19.98 -5.67 -20.78
CA ALA A 224 20.41 -6.89 -21.48
C ALA A 224 21.92 -7.12 -21.34
N ARG A 225 22.74 -6.06 -21.39
CA ARG A 225 24.18 -6.14 -21.16
C ARG A 225 24.50 -6.57 -19.72
N THR A 226 23.80 -6.04 -18.73
CA THR A 226 23.94 -6.44 -17.31
C THR A 226 23.43 -7.86 -17.02
N SER A 227 22.66 -8.44 -17.92
CA SER A 227 22.18 -9.81 -17.81
C SER A 227 23.21 -10.86 -18.24
N GLU A 228 24.33 -10.44 -18.87
CA GLU A 228 25.47 -11.26 -19.33
C GLU A 228 25.14 -12.44 -20.27
N ASP A 229 23.87 -12.67 -20.59
CA ASP A 229 23.42 -13.69 -21.55
C ASP A 229 23.46 -13.13 -23.00
N PRO A 230 24.33 -13.66 -23.87
CA PRO A 230 24.44 -13.21 -25.26
C PRO A 230 23.14 -13.36 -26.05
N ALA A 231 22.32 -14.38 -25.75
CA ALA A 231 21.09 -14.66 -26.49
C ALA A 231 20.01 -13.61 -26.19
N ILE A 232 19.92 -13.16 -24.93
CA ILE A 232 19.00 -12.09 -24.53
C ILE A 232 19.42 -10.78 -25.20
N PHE A 233 20.72 -10.46 -25.21
CA PHE A 233 21.22 -9.26 -25.88
C PHE A 233 20.91 -9.27 -27.38
N TYR A 234 21.11 -10.41 -28.05
CA TYR A 234 20.78 -10.57 -29.47
C TYR A 234 19.28 -10.36 -29.74
N ALA A 235 18.40 -11.01 -28.96
CA ALA A 235 16.95 -10.90 -29.13
C ALA A 235 16.44 -9.47 -28.92
N VAL A 236 16.99 -8.76 -27.91
CA VAL A 236 16.66 -7.37 -27.63
C VAL A 236 17.14 -6.46 -28.76
N PHE A 237 18.37 -6.66 -29.25
CA PHE A 237 18.93 -5.87 -30.34
C PHE A 237 18.12 -6.05 -31.64
N LYS A 238 17.82 -7.30 -32.03
CA LYS A 238 16.98 -7.61 -33.20
C LYS A 238 15.57 -7.07 -33.08
N PHE A 239 14.98 -7.08 -31.88
CA PHE A 239 13.68 -6.47 -31.65
C PHE A 239 13.68 -4.97 -31.95
N PHE A 240 14.72 -4.25 -31.50
CA PHE A 240 14.83 -2.81 -31.79
C PHE A 240 15.21 -2.51 -33.23
N GLU A 241 16.03 -3.35 -33.90
CA GLU A 241 16.26 -3.21 -35.35
C GLU A 241 14.96 -3.34 -36.13
N HIS A 242 14.15 -4.37 -35.84
CA HIS A 242 12.86 -4.56 -36.50
C HIS A 242 11.89 -3.41 -36.22
N ARG A 243 11.90 -2.85 -35.01
CA ARG A 243 11.14 -1.64 -34.67
C ARG A 243 11.62 -0.43 -35.47
N ASN A 244 12.93 -0.21 -35.55
CA ASN A 244 13.50 0.93 -36.27
C ASN A 244 13.21 0.82 -37.78
N GLU A 245 13.27 -0.38 -38.34
CA GLU A 245 12.87 -0.66 -39.72
C GLU A 245 11.38 -0.38 -39.94
N ALA A 246 10.49 -0.79 -39.02
CA ALA A 246 9.06 -0.50 -39.10
C ALA A 246 8.74 1.01 -38.97
N LEU A 247 9.47 1.76 -38.14
CA LEU A 247 9.19 3.17 -37.87
C LEU A 247 9.88 4.15 -38.83
N ARG A 248 11.10 3.84 -39.26
CA ARG A 248 11.99 4.74 -40.00
C ARG A 248 12.43 4.17 -41.35
N GLY A 249 12.14 2.90 -41.65
CA GLY A 249 12.61 2.21 -42.85
C GLY A 249 14.11 1.89 -42.83
N VAL A 250 14.80 2.13 -41.71
CA VAL A 250 16.24 1.93 -41.54
C VAL A 250 16.48 1.19 -40.22
N PRO A 251 17.30 0.12 -40.19
CA PRO A 251 17.54 -0.66 -38.96
C PRO A 251 18.40 0.10 -37.91
N GLU A 252 19.08 1.17 -38.33
CA GLU A 252 20.00 1.93 -37.48
C GLU A 252 19.29 2.69 -36.34
N PHE A 253 19.94 2.71 -35.19
CA PHE A 253 19.52 3.54 -34.06
C PHE A 253 19.80 5.01 -34.34
N ALA A 254 18.84 5.89 -34.03
CA ALA A 254 19.08 7.33 -34.16
C ALA A 254 20.21 7.78 -33.23
N LYS A 255 21.07 8.67 -33.73
CA LYS A 255 22.22 9.22 -32.97
C LYS A 255 21.82 9.90 -31.65
N GLY A 256 20.57 10.37 -31.54
CA GLY A 256 19.99 10.92 -30.30
C GLY A 256 19.67 9.89 -29.21
N GLU A 257 19.63 8.60 -29.50
CA GLU A 257 19.36 7.52 -28.53
C GLU A 257 20.64 7.01 -27.83
N HIS A 258 21.82 7.54 -28.21
CA HIS A 258 23.14 7.20 -27.64
C HIS A 258 23.43 5.69 -27.56
N CYS A 259 22.95 4.92 -28.54
CA CYS A 259 23.09 3.45 -28.56
C CYS A 259 24.38 2.95 -29.25
N GLU A 260 25.27 3.84 -29.68
CA GLU A 260 26.50 3.53 -30.44
C GLU A 260 27.43 2.54 -29.71
N GLN A 261 27.46 2.59 -28.38
CA GLN A 261 28.26 1.66 -27.57
C GLN A 261 27.70 0.23 -27.60
N TYR A 262 26.37 0.07 -27.74
CA TYR A 262 25.71 -1.23 -27.81
C TYR A 262 25.81 -1.84 -29.21
N VAL A 263 25.83 -1.01 -30.27
CA VAL A 263 26.11 -1.45 -31.65
C VAL A 263 27.54 -2.01 -31.74
N LYS A 264 28.54 -1.29 -31.22
CA LYS A 264 29.92 -1.78 -31.15
C LYS A 264 30.03 -3.07 -30.33
N HIS A 265 29.29 -3.19 -29.23
CA HIS A 265 29.28 -4.41 -28.42
C HIS A 265 28.65 -5.60 -29.17
N PHE A 266 27.59 -5.35 -29.94
CA PHE A 266 26.99 -6.35 -30.82
C PHE A 266 27.95 -6.82 -31.92
N GLU A 267 28.62 -5.87 -32.60
CA GLU A 267 29.67 -6.16 -33.60
C GLU A 267 30.85 -6.93 -33.00
N THR A 268 31.21 -6.67 -31.74
CA THR A 268 32.31 -7.39 -31.08
C THR A 268 31.94 -8.83 -30.70
N LEU A 269 30.67 -9.07 -30.35
CA LEU A 269 30.17 -10.39 -29.94
C LEU A 269 29.75 -11.28 -31.11
N TYR A 270 29.23 -10.68 -32.19
CA TYR A 270 28.60 -11.41 -33.31
C TYR A 270 29.12 -11.01 -34.70
N GLY A 271 29.95 -9.97 -34.81
CA GLY A 271 30.56 -9.54 -36.08
C GLY A 271 31.79 -10.36 -36.49
N GLY A 272 32.00 -11.53 -35.89
CA GLY A 272 33.03 -12.48 -36.29
C GLY A 272 32.52 -13.46 -37.34
N VAL A 273 32.41 -13.02 -38.59
CA VAL A 273 32.73 -13.81 -39.79
C VAL A 273 33.52 -12.93 -40.74
#